data_AF-A0A419HY16-F1
#
_entry.id   AF-A0A419HY16-F1
#
_cell.length_a   1.000
_cell.length_b   1.000
_cell.length_c   1.000
_cell.angle_alpha   90.00
_cell.angle_beta   90.00
_cell.angle_gamma   90.00
#
_symmetry.space_group_name_H-M   'P 1'
#
loop_
_entity.id
_entity.type
_entity.pdbx_description
1 polymer ?
#
loop_
_entity_poly.entity_id
_entity_poly.type
_entity_poly.pdbx_seq_one_letter_code
_entity_poly.pdbx_strand_id
1 'polypeptide(L)'
;MDQYCADVASVFEARLDSRLIGVYLHGSAVLGGFDPRRSDIDILVVCADPLSASTRSAVIHELGEQRLPCPARGLELSVVTRTAARNPTASPAYELHMTTHPADTKAGPDPTGHGDPDLVLHFAVCHQSGRLFGTGGVAAEVFAPVPGELVRGQLVAELRWAAEHAPAEYTVLNACRAWKYTVDGTLVSKVDGGGWAMELVPEKELIRAALRRQFGLPAAELDPEAVRGFADSMISRMA
;
A
#
# COMPACT_ATOMS: atom_id res chain seq x y z
N MET A 1 12.17 -11.99 3.80
CA MET A 1 11.32 -10.81 4.06
C MET A 1 11.61 -10.23 5.44
N ASP A 2 11.39 -10.96 6.54
CA ASP A 2 11.57 -10.41 7.89
C ASP A 2 12.98 -9.88 8.16
N GLN A 3 14.02 -10.61 7.76
CA GLN A 3 15.40 -10.12 7.86
C GLN A 3 15.59 -8.80 7.09
N TYR A 4 15.09 -8.72 5.86
CA TYR A 4 15.17 -7.50 5.05
C TYR A 4 14.46 -6.31 5.71
N CYS A 5 13.28 -6.53 6.32
CA CYS A 5 12.57 -5.48 7.06
C CYS A 5 13.33 -5.05 8.32
N ALA A 6 14.00 -6.00 9.00
CA ALA A 6 14.88 -5.69 10.13
C ALA A 6 16.15 -4.91 9.70
N ASP A 7 16.70 -5.22 8.52
CA ASP A 7 17.84 -4.48 7.95
C ASP A 7 17.43 -3.06 7.56
N VAL A 8 16.25 -2.88 6.95
CA VAL A 8 15.65 -1.56 6.69
C VAL A 8 15.48 -0.79 8.01
N ALA A 9 14.93 -1.43 9.04
CA ALA A 9 14.76 -0.80 10.35
C ALA A 9 16.09 -0.36 10.96
N SER A 10 17.11 -1.21 10.88
CA SER A 10 18.47 -0.91 11.38
C SER A 10 19.09 0.32 10.70
N VAL A 11 18.85 0.50 9.39
CA VAL A 11 19.29 1.71 8.67
C VAL A 11 18.63 2.96 9.24
N PHE A 12 17.31 2.93 9.50
CA PHE A 12 16.62 4.09 10.08
C PHE A 12 17.03 4.35 11.53
N GLU A 13 17.22 3.31 12.34
CA GLU A 13 17.71 3.44 13.73
C GLU A 13 19.07 4.12 13.77
N ALA A 14 20.00 3.70 12.91
CA ALA A 14 21.33 4.29 12.83
C ALA A 14 21.32 5.77 12.36
N ARG A 15 20.30 6.19 11.62
CA ARG A 15 20.22 7.54 11.03
C ARG A 15 19.35 8.52 11.80
N LEU A 16 18.38 8.03 12.57
CA LEU A 16 17.40 8.85 13.26
C LEU A 16 17.53 8.78 14.78
N ASP A 17 18.14 7.73 15.33
CA ASP A 17 18.26 7.52 16.77
C ASP A 17 16.90 7.74 17.47
N SER A 18 16.83 8.56 18.52
CA SER A 18 15.62 8.89 19.26
C SER A 18 14.52 9.59 18.45
N ARG A 19 14.79 10.02 17.21
CA ARG A 19 13.79 10.59 16.31
C ARG A 19 13.02 9.54 15.51
N LEU A 20 13.43 8.27 15.52
CA LEU A 20 12.64 7.19 14.91
C LEU A 20 11.46 6.84 15.82
N ILE A 21 10.26 6.79 15.25
CA ILE A 21 9.04 6.37 15.97
C ILE A 21 8.69 4.91 15.65
N GLY A 22 9.01 4.44 14.46
CA GLY A 22 8.95 3.03 14.10
C GLY A 22 8.97 2.79 12.59
N VAL A 23 9.21 1.53 12.24
CA VAL A 23 9.24 1.03 10.86
C VAL A 23 8.19 -0.08 10.73
N TYR A 24 7.23 0.11 9.82
CA TYR A 24 6.04 -0.72 9.74
C TYR A 24 5.92 -1.37 8.37
N LEU A 25 5.94 -2.70 8.36
CA LEU A 25 5.54 -3.48 7.19
C LEU A 25 4.01 -3.40 7.06
N HIS A 26 3.53 -3.14 5.84
CA HIS A 26 2.11 -3.12 5.53
C HIS A 26 1.81 -3.82 4.20
N GLY A 27 0.66 -3.51 3.61
CA GLY A 27 0.25 -4.00 2.29
C GLY A 27 0.05 -5.52 2.24
N SER A 28 0.45 -6.14 1.14
CA SER A 28 0.12 -7.56 0.88
C SER A 28 0.77 -8.53 1.87
N ALA A 29 1.90 -8.15 2.48
CA ALA A 29 2.61 -8.97 3.44
C ALA A 29 1.88 -9.14 4.79
N VAL A 30 1.03 -8.18 5.16
CA VAL A 30 0.24 -8.24 6.41
C VAL A 30 -1.24 -8.52 6.17
N LEU A 31 -1.77 -8.17 5.00
CA LEU A 31 -3.16 -8.45 4.62
C LEU A 31 -3.36 -9.86 4.04
N GLY A 32 -2.28 -10.51 3.58
CA GLY A 32 -2.33 -11.79 2.87
C GLY A 32 -2.18 -11.64 1.35
N GLY A 33 -1.83 -12.73 0.69
CA GLY A 33 -1.66 -12.77 -0.77
C GLY A 33 -0.32 -12.22 -1.29
N PHE A 34 0.69 -12.08 -0.43
CA PHE A 34 2.06 -11.74 -0.83
C PHE A 34 2.69 -12.85 -1.66
N ASP A 35 3.24 -12.50 -2.83
CA ASP A 35 4.08 -13.37 -3.67
C ASP A 35 5.39 -12.63 -3.97
N PRO A 36 6.56 -13.08 -3.50
CA PRO A 36 7.82 -12.35 -3.68
C PRO A 36 8.20 -12.11 -5.15
N ARG A 37 7.61 -12.84 -6.10
CA ARG A 37 7.87 -12.63 -7.54
C ARG A 37 7.07 -11.47 -8.13
N ARG A 38 6.04 -11.00 -7.43
CA ARG A 38 5.02 -10.05 -7.96
C ARG A 38 4.64 -8.95 -7.00
N SER A 39 4.85 -9.14 -5.71
CA SER A 39 4.55 -8.21 -4.65
C SER A 39 5.80 -7.43 -4.26
N ASP A 40 5.61 -6.15 -4.05
CA ASP A 40 6.58 -5.28 -3.40
C ASP A 40 6.54 -5.51 -1.87
N ILE A 41 7.63 -5.15 -1.19
CA ILE A 41 7.67 -5.06 0.27
C ILE A 41 7.29 -3.62 0.62
N ASP A 42 6.09 -3.45 1.15
CA ASP A 42 5.53 -2.14 1.48
C ASP A 42 5.93 -1.72 2.92
N ILE A 43 6.71 -0.64 3.05
CA ILE A 43 7.20 -0.14 4.34
C ILE A 43 6.81 1.33 4.53
N LEU A 44 6.24 1.61 5.71
CA LEU A 44 5.99 2.96 6.17
C LEU A 44 6.85 3.26 7.39
N VAL A 45 7.63 4.33 7.33
CA VAL A 45 8.50 4.79 8.42
C VAL A 45 7.94 6.05 9.03
N VAL A 46 7.89 6.10 10.37
CA VAL A 46 7.42 7.28 11.09
C VAL A 46 8.58 7.91 11.85
N CYS A 47 8.84 9.19 11.60
CA CYS A 47 9.85 9.98 12.32
C CYS A 47 9.21 11.11 13.13
N ALA A 48 9.89 11.59 14.17
CA ALA A 48 9.38 12.66 15.02
C ALA A 48 9.18 13.97 14.24
N ASP A 49 10.19 14.32 13.43
CA ASP A 49 10.32 15.58 12.70
C ASP A 49 10.73 15.34 11.24
N PRO A 50 10.59 16.33 10.35
CA PRO A 50 11.01 16.24 8.95
C PRO A 50 12.46 15.75 8.77
N LEU A 51 12.71 15.05 7.66
CA LEU A 51 14.04 14.55 7.35
C LEU A 51 14.96 15.68 6.87
N SER A 52 16.19 15.71 7.35
CA SER A 52 17.23 16.53 6.72
C SER A 52 17.59 15.96 5.35
N ALA A 53 18.07 16.82 4.45
CA ALA A 53 18.55 16.38 3.14
C ALA A 53 19.68 15.34 3.24
N SER A 54 20.58 15.49 4.22
CA SER A 54 21.67 14.53 4.45
C SER A 54 21.18 13.17 4.93
N THR A 55 20.22 13.13 5.86
CA THR A 55 19.59 11.87 6.29
C THR A 55 18.87 11.21 5.12
N ARG A 56 18.11 11.99 4.34
CA ARG A 56 17.40 11.49 3.16
C ARG A 56 18.36 10.85 2.14
N SER A 57 19.45 11.54 1.79
CA SER A 57 20.45 10.99 0.87
C SER A 57 21.13 9.73 1.41
N ALA A 58 21.39 9.68 2.72
CA ALA A 58 22.00 8.51 3.35
C ALA A 58 21.09 7.28 3.29
N VAL A 59 19.81 7.41 3.66
CA VAL A 59 18.86 6.28 3.61
C VAL A 59 18.61 5.80 2.18
N ILE A 60 18.48 6.72 1.20
CA ILE A 60 18.34 6.35 -0.21
C ILE A 60 19.54 5.54 -0.69
N HIS A 61 20.75 5.98 -0.33
CA HIS A 61 21.96 5.28 -0.71
C HIS A 61 22.03 3.89 -0.06
N GLU A 62 21.77 3.77 1.25
CA GLU A 62 21.88 2.51 1.99
C GLU A 62 20.82 1.48 1.64
N LEU A 63 19.59 1.91 1.37
CA LEU A 63 18.48 1.05 0.99
C LEU A 63 18.43 0.76 -0.51
N GLY A 64 19.31 1.38 -1.30
CA GLY A 64 19.40 1.16 -2.73
C GLY A 64 19.76 -0.29 -3.06
N GLU A 65 19.25 -0.79 -4.19
CA GLU A 65 19.35 -2.19 -4.62
C GLU A 65 20.78 -2.76 -4.62
N GLN A 66 21.80 -1.91 -4.85
CA GLN A 66 23.21 -2.32 -4.83
C GLN A 66 23.75 -2.63 -3.43
N ARG A 67 23.12 -2.11 -2.38
CA ARG A 67 23.56 -2.23 -0.99
C ARG A 67 22.63 -3.11 -0.16
N LEU A 68 21.32 -2.98 -0.39
CA LEU A 68 20.31 -3.77 0.27
C LEU A 68 19.32 -4.32 -0.77
N PRO A 69 19.72 -5.37 -1.52
CA PRO A 69 18.89 -5.92 -2.59
C PRO A 69 17.57 -6.46 -2.04
N CYS A 70 16.45 -6.08 -2.67
CA CYS A 70 15.14 -6.49 -2.20
C CYS A 70 14.87 -7.96 -2.55
N PRO A 71 14.48 -8.82 -1.58
CA PRO A 71 14.22 -10.25 -1.83
C PRO A 71 12.83 -10.50 -2.46
N ALA A 72 12.22 -9.47 -3.05
CA ALA A 72 10.89 -9.49 -3.64
C ALA A 72 10.90 -8.72 -4.97
N ARG A 73 9.73 -8.28 -5.47
CA ARG A 73 9.65 -7.48 -6.70
C ARG A 73 10.41 -6.16 -6.54
N GLY A 74 10.25 -5.49 -5.41
CA GLY A 74 10.90 -4.25 -5.07
C GLY A 74 10.55 -3.83 -3.65
N LEU A 75 11.27 -2.85 -3.12
CA LEU A 75 10.85 -2.09 -1.94
C LEU A 75 9.90 -1.00 -2.41
N GLU A 76 8.80 -0.79 -1.70
CA GLU A 76 7.99 0.42 -1.76
C GLU A 76 7.99 1.05 -0.37
N LEU A 77 8.67 2.19 -0.22
CA LEU A 77 8.92 2.81 1.06
C LEU A 77 8.47 4.27 1.08
N SER A 78 7.79 4.64 2.16
CA SER A 78 7.43 6.02 2.45
C SER A 78 7.90 6.40 3.85
N VAL A 79 8.39 7.63 4.03
CA VAL A 79 8.70 8.20 5.35
C VAL A 79 7.75 9.36 5.61
N VAL A 80 7.10 9.35 6.77
CA VAL A 80 6.16 10.40 7.20
C VAL A 80 6.50 10.86 8.62
N THR A 81 6.08 12.06 8.97
CA THR A 81 6.20 12.53 10.35
C THR A 81 5.13 11.93 11.25
N ARG A 82 5.38 11.88 12.56
CA ARG A 82 4.37 11.52 13.57
C ARG A 82 3.13 12.39 13.45
N THR A 83 3.31 13.69 13.16
CA THR A 83 2.19 14.61 12.95
C THR A 83 1.31 14.16 11.78
N ALA A 84 1.90 13.78 10.64
CA ALA A 84 1.12 13.26 9.51
C ALA A 84 0.40 11.95 9.85
N ALA A 85 1.11 10.99 10.46
CA ALA A 85 0.54 9.69 10.87
C ALA A 85 -0.62 9.80 11.89
N ARG A 86 -0.60 10.86 12.71
CA ARG A 86 -1.62 11.11 13.75
C ARG A 86 -2.77 12.02 13.29
N ASN A 87 -2.62 12.71 12.17
CA ASN A 87 -3.61 13.64 11.63
C ASN A 87 -3.86 13.33 10.14
N PRO A 88 -4.53 12.21 9.83
CA PRO A 88 -4.78 11.81 8.44
C PRO A 88 -5.59 12.88 7.70
N THR A 89 -5.13 13.23 6.50
CA THR A 89 -5.79 14.13 5.54
C THR A 89 -6.07 13.38 4.25
N ALA A 90 -6.76 14.00 3.29
CA ALA A 90 -6.98 13.41 1.96
C ALA A 90 -5.69 13.27 1.12
N SER A 91 -4.60 13.91 1.53
CA SER A 91 -3.29 13.83 0.89
C SER A 91 -2.19 14.03 1.95
N PRO A 92 -1.86 12.97 2.72
CA PRO A 92 -0.86 13.07 3.78
C PRO A 92 0.51 13.54 3.28
N ALA A 93 1.15 14.41 4.05
CA ALA A 93 2.51 14.87 3.78
C ALA A 93 3.54 13.75 4.01
N TYR A 94 4.58 13.72 3.19
CA TYR A 94 5.67 12.76 3.29
C TYR A 94 7.05 13.41 3.10
N GLU A 95 8.06 12.77 3.68
CA GLU A 95 9.45 13.23 3.70
C GLU A 95 10.31 12.56 2.62
N LEU A 96 9.92 11.35 2.22
CA LEU A 96 10.60 10.52 1.24
C LEU A 96 9.63 9.46 0.71
N HIS A 97 9.55 9.32 -0.62
CA HIS A 97 9.17 8.07 -1.27
C HIS A 97 10.39 7.41 -1.89
N MET A 98 10.43 6.08 -1.85
CA MET A 98 11.48 5.28 -2.46
C MET A 98 10.90 3.98 -3.00
N THR A 99 11.19 3.67 -4.26
CA THR A 99 10.91 2.37 -4.88
C THR A 99 12.17 1.81 -5.53
N THR A 100 12.39 0.49 -5.42
CA THR A 100 13.60 -0.16 -5.97
C THR A 100 13.34 -1.05 -7.18
N HIS A 101 12.08 -1.22 -7.61
CA HIS A 101 11.79 -2.01 -8.80
C HIS A 101 12.42 -1.36 -10.06
N PRO A 102 13.16 -2.09 -10.91
CA PRO A 102 13.91 -1.50 -12.02
C PRO A 102 13.08 -0.71 -13.04
N ALA A 103 11.80 -1.09 -13.23
CA ALA A 103 10.90 -0.39 -14.17
C ALA A 103 10.23 0.86 -13.57
N ASP A 104 10.37 1.09 -12.26
CA ASP A 104 9.71 2.19 -11.55
C ASP A 104 10.60 2.68 -10.40
N THR A 105 11.91 2.83 -10.62
CA THR A 105 12.82 3.30 -9.58
C THR A 105 12.67 4.81 -9.38
N LYS A 106 12.17 5.22 -8.22
CA LYS A 106 12.06 6.63 -7.79
C LYS A 106 12.56 6.76 -6.36
N ALA A 107 13.22 7.88 -6.04
CA ALA A 107 13.60 8.20 -4.67
C ALA A 107 13.70 9.71 -4.47
N GLY A 108 12.92 10.28 -3.56
CA GLY A 108 12.95 11.72 -3.31
C GLY A 108 11.87 12.23 -2.36
N PRO A 109 12.00 13.49 -1.91
CA PRO A 109 10.95 14.16 -1.15
C PRO A 109 9.71 14.44 -1.99
N ASP A 110 8.65 14.95 -1.34
CA ASP A 110 7.57 15.61 -2.05
C ASP A 110 8.08 16.87 -2.75
N PRO A 111 8.10 16.90 -4.11
CA PRO A 111 8.56 18.07 -4.84
C PRO A 111 7.52 19.21 -4.84
N THR A 112 6.27 18.91 -4.52
CA THR A 112 5.13 19.85 -4.62
C THR A 112 4.64 20.34 -3.26
N GLY A 113 4.86 19.56 -2.20
CA GLY A 113 4.31 19.81 -0.86
C GLY A 113 2.82 19.49 -0.74
N HIS A 114 2.19 18.90 -1.76
CA HIS A 114 0.77 18.54 -1.75
C HIS A 114 0.47 17.22 -1.02
N GLY A 115 1.48 16.44 -0.67
CA GLY A 115 1.34 15.10 -0.11
C GLY A 115 0.99 14.04 -1.15
N ASP A 116 0.65 12.85 -0.66
CA ASP A 116 0.27 11.70 -1.49
C ASP A 116 -1.04 11.07 -0.99
N PRO A 117 -2.15 11.11 -1.78
CA PRO A 117 -3.41 10.46 -1.43
C PRO A 117 -3.31 8.95 -1.17
N ASP A 118 -2.34 8.24 -1.74
CA ASP A 118 -2.18 6.79 -1.52
C ASP A 118 -1.83 6.47 -0.07
N LEU A 119 -1.19 7.42 0.64
CA LEU A 119 -0.88 7.27 2.06
C LEU A 119 -2.12 7.15 2.94
N VAL A 120 -3.30 7.58 2.48
CA VAL A 120 -4.57 7.34 3.18
C VAL A 120 -4.79 5.84 3.41
N LEU A 121 -4.60 5.04 2.36
CA LEU A 121 -4.76 3.58 2.45
C LEU A 121 -3.59 2.95 3.22
N HIS A 122 -2.37 3.46 3.05
CA HIS A 122 -1.20 2.95 3.78
C HIS A 122 -1.33 3.16 5.29
N PHE A 123 -1.82 4.33 5.72
CA PHE A 123 -2.08 4.62 7.13
C PHE A 123 -3.19 3.73 7.69
N ALA A 124 -4.28 3.54 6.92
CA ALA A 124 -5.39 2.70 7.34
C ALA A 124 -4.95 1.22 7.48
N VAL A 125 -4.18 0.70 6.53
CA VAL A 125 -3.61 -0.66 6.63
C VAL A 125 -2.62 -0.78 7.79
N CYS A 126 -1.75 0.22 7.99
CA CYS A 126 -0.83 0.21 9.13
C CYS A 126 -1.58 0.21 10.47
N HIS A 127 -2.61 1.05 10.62
CA HIS A 127 -3.44 1.09 11.82
C HIS A 127 -4.13 -0.27 12.07
N GLN A 128 -4.66 -0.91 11.02
CA GLN A 128 -5.39 -2.18 11.13
C GLN A 128 -4.46 -3.40 11.34
N SER A 129 -3.32 -3.44 10.67
CA SER A 129 -2.55 -4.68 10.48
C SER A 129 -1.03 -4.48 10.35
N GLY A 130 -0.54 -3.26 10.56
CA GLY A 130 0.88 -2.95 10.43
C GLY A 130 1.76 -3.76 11.38
N ARG A 131 2.87 -4.29 10.88
CA ARG A 131 3.82 -5.08 11.67
C ARG A 131 5.09 -4.27 11.92
N LEU A 132 5.38 -4.01 13.19
CA LEU A 132 6.57 -3.28 13.62
C LEU A 132 7.84 -4.11 13.39
N PHE A 133 8.90 -3.45 12.92
CA PHE A 133 10.27 -3.94 12.89
C PHE A 133 11.20 -2.96 13.62
N GLY A 134 12.13 -3.50 14.42
CA GLY A 134 13.03 -2.70 15.26
C GLY A 134 12.35 -2.10 16.48
N THR A 135 12.81 -0.92 16.87
CA THR A 135 12.28 -0.12 17.98
C THR A 135 11.09 0.73 17.55
N GLY A 136 10.05 0.79 18.38
CA GLY A 136 8.86 1.60 18.11
C GLY A 136 7.63 1.19 18.91
N GLY A 137 6.54 1.92 18.70
CA GLY A 137 5.22 1.60 19.27
C GLY A 137 4.43 0.60 18.42
N VAL A 138 3.34 0.05 18.96
CA VAL A 138 2.42 -0.76 18.17
C VAL A 138 1.78 0.10 17.08
N ALA A 139 1.61 -0.42 15.87
CA ALA A 139 1.14 0.36 14.72
C ALA A 139 -0.19 1.09 14.99
N ALA A 140 -1.15 0.44 15.63
CA ALA A 140 -2.44 1.02 16.00
C ALA A 140 -2.34 2.22 16.98
N GLU A 141 -1.24 2.33 17.73
CA GLU A 141 -0.98 3.46 18.63
C GLU A 141 -0.26 4.61 17.90
N VAL A 142 0.52 4.30 16.88
CA VAL A 142 1.29 5.30 16.11
C VAL A 142 0.47 5.93 14.99
N PHE A 143 -0.31 5.15 14.27
CA PHE A 143 -1.24 5.63 13.25
C PHE A 143 -2.61 5.89 13.89
N ALA A 144 -3.14 7.09 13.73
CA ALA A 144 -4.51 7.35 14.15
C ALA A 144 -5.51 6.59 13.26
N PRO A 145 -6.71 6.23 13.76
CA PRO A 145 -7.77 5.73 12.91
C PRO A 145 -8.03 6.72 11.77
N VAL A 146 -8.01 6.23 10.53
CA VAL A 146 -8.29 7.04 9.35
C VAL A 146 -9.81 7.19 9.22
N PRO A 147 -10.34 8.41 9.10
CA PRO A 147 -11.76 8.63 8.88
C PRO A 147 -12.28 7.85 7.66
N GLY A 148 -13.41 7.17 7.82
CA GLY A 148 -13.92 6.23 6.80
C GLY A 148 -14.24 6.90 5.46
N GLU A 149 -14.60 8.18 5.47
CA GLU A 149 -14.79 9.01 4.28
C GLU A 149 -13.50 9.25 3.48
N LEU A 150 -12.34 9.38 4.15
CA LEU A 150 -11.06 9.49 3.46
C LEU A 150 -10.70 8.16 2.79
N VAL A 151 -10.87 7.04 3.51
CA VAL A 151 -10.61 5.70 2.95
C VAL A 151 -11.53 5.42 1.77
N ARG A 152 -12.85 5.69 1.89
CA ARG A 152 -13.79 5.54 0.77
C ARG A 152 -13.43 6.45 -0.40
N GLY A 153 -13.11 7.72 -0.13
CA GLY A 153 -12.69 8.67 -1.15
C GLY A 153 -11.50 8.16 -1.96
N GLN A 154 -10.46 7.67 -1.27
CA GLN A 154 -9.28 7.13 -1.94
C GLN A 154 -9.57 5.82 -2.68
N LEU A 155 -10.40 4.93 -2.12
CA LEU A 155 -10.84 3.73 -2.83
C LEU A 155 -11.59 4.07 -4.13
N VAL A 156 -12.48 5.07 -4.13
CA VAL A 156 -13.15 5.53 -5.36
C VAL A 156 -12.13 6.06 -6.37
N ALA A 157 -11.21 6.91 -5.92
CA ALA A 157 -10.19 7.50 -6.78
C ALA A 157 -9.31 6.42 -7.44
N GLU A 158 -8.86 5.46 -6.64
CA GLU A 158 -8.04 4.33 -7.09
C GLU A 158 -8.78 3.46 -8.12
N LEU A 159 -10.08 3.18 -7.91
CA LEU A 159 -10.87 2.42 -8.88
C LEU A 159 -11.05 3.16 -10.21
N ARG A 160 -11.25 4.48 -10.18
CA ARG A 160 -11.35 5.30 -11.39
C ARG A 160 -10.04 5.29 -12.17
N TRP A 161 -8.92 5.48 -11.46
CA TRP A 161 -7.60 5.40 -12.07
C TRP A 161 -7.33 4.01 -12.66
N ALA A 162 -7.63 2.95 -11.91
CA ALA A 162 -7.40 1.57 -12.31
C ALA A 162 -8.24 1.16 -13.53
N ALA A 163 -9.47 1.67 -13.66
CA ALA A 163 -10.32 1.42 -14.82
C ALA A 163 -9.74 1.99 -16.14
N GLU A 164 -8.79 2.91 -16.06
CA GLU A 164 -8.16 3.56 -17.21
C GLU A 164 -6.71 3.08 -17.44
N HIS A 165 -5.97 2.77 -16.38
CA HIS A 165 -4.52 2.61 -16.45
C HIS A 165 -3.99 1.26 -15.93
N ALA A 166 -4.76 0.53 -15.12
CA ALA A 166 -4.27 -0.67 -14.46
C ALA A 166 -4.62 -1.96 -15.25
N PRO A 167 -3.86 -3.06 -15.03
CA PRO A 167 -4.25 -4.37 -15.54
C PRO A 167 -5.66 -4.77 -15.10
N ALA A 168 -6.40 -5.43 -15.98
CA ALA A 168 -7.80 -5.78 -15.73
C ALA A 168 -8.01 -6.58 -14.41
N GLU A 169 -7.13 -7.54 -14.10
CA GLU A 169 -7.21 -8.28 -12.84
C GLU A 169 -6.99 -7.41 -11.60
N TYR A 170 -6.17 -6.36 -11.72
CA TYR A 170 -5.93 -5.40 -10.64
C TYR A 170 -7.21 -4.60 -10.36
N THR A 171 -7.87 -4.12 -11.42
CA THR A 171 -9.11 -3.34 -11.34
C THR A 171 -10.24 -4.16 -10.72
N VAL A 172 -10.47 -5.39 -11.22
CA VAL A 172 -11.53 -6.27 -10.68
C VAL A 172 -11.30 -6.60 -9.21
N LEU A 173 -10.08 -6.98 -8.82
CA LEU A 173 -9.81 -7.38 -7.44
C LEU A 173 -9.79 -6.20 -6.47
N ASN A 174 -9.31 -5.03 -6.88
CA ASN A 174 -9.45 -3.83 -6.04
C ASN A 174 -10.90 -3.38 -5.92
N ALA A 175 -11.75 -3.53 -6.96
CA ALA A 175 -13.18 -3.26 -6.86
C ALA A 175 -13.85 -4.16 -5.82
N CYS A 176 -13.47 -5.45 -5.76
CA CYS A 176 -13.95 -6.38 -4.74
C CYS A 176 -13.52 -5.96 -3.33
N ARG A 177 -12.26 -5.55 -3.12
CA ARG A 177 -11.76 -5.07 -1.82
C ARG A 177 -12.44 -3.79 -1.38
N ALA A 178 -12.65 -2.86 -2.31
CA ALA A 178 -13.30 -1.59 -2.03
C ALA A 178 -14.75 -1.82 -1.59
N TRP A 179 -15.48 -2.70 -2.28
CA TRP A 179 -16.83 -3.08 -1.85
C TRP A 179 -16.85 -3.82 -0.51
N LYS A 180 -15.88 -4.71 -0.25
CA LYS A 180 -15.75 -5.36 1.07
C LYS A 180 -15.65 -4.32 2.20
N TYR A 181 -14.82 -3.30 1.99
CA TYR A 181 -14.62 -2.22 2.94
C TYR A 181 -15.91 -1.42 3.19
N THR A 182 -16.76 -1.19 2.18
CA THR A 182 -18.01 -0.45 2.41
C THR A 182 -19.04 -1.21 3.23
N VAL A 183 -18.92 -2.54 3.31
CA VAL A 183 -19.85 -3.38 4.08
C VAL A 183 -19.51 -3.40 5.57
N ASP A 184 -18.24 -3.52 5.95
CA ASP A 184 -17.86 -3.65 7.38
C ASP A 184 -16.60 -2.90 7.81
N GLY A 185 -16.04 -2.05 6.94
CA GLY A 185 -14.85 -1.26 7.24
C GLY A 185 -13.54 -2.06 7.26
N THR A 186 -13.54 -3.33 6.86
CA THR A 186 -12.32 -4.16 6.88
C THR A 186 -11.52 -4.02 5.59
N LEU A 187 -10.24 -3.69 5.71
CA LEU A 187 -9.28 -3.76 4.61
C LEU A 187 -8.75 -5.19 4.48
N VAL A 188 -8.88 -5.77 3.29
CA VAL A 188 -8.52 -7.18 3.03
C VAL A 188 -7.52 -7.28 1.88
N SER A 189 -6.95 -8.46 1.65
CA SER A 189 -6.13 -8.73 0.46
C SER A 189 -6.96 -8.75 -0.83
N LYS A 190 -6.29 -8.68 -1.99
CA LYS A 190 -6.93 -8.90 -3.31
C LYS A 190 -7.59 -10.27 -3.41
N VAL A 191 -6.96 -11.29 -2.84
CA VAL A 191 -7.44 -12.66 -2.86
C VAL A 191 -8.71 -12.80 -2.02
N ASP A 192 -8.68 -12.31 -0.78
CA ASP A 192 -9.82 -12.43 0.14
C ASP A 192 -11.01 -11.55 -0.30
N GLY A 193 -10.72 -10.35 -0.80
CA GLY A 193 -11.75 -9.49 -1.39
C GLY A 193 -12.44 -10.16 -2.58
N GLY A 194 -11.68 -10.74 -3.50
CA GLY A 194 -12.22 -11.50 -4.63
C GLY A 194 -13.02 -12.73 -4.19
N GLY A 195 -12.49 -13.51 -3.23
CA GLY A 195 -13.17 -14.68 -2.69
C GLY A 195 -14.51 -14.32 -2.04
N TRP A 196 -14.54 -13.25 -1.25
CA TRP A 196 -15.77 -12.74 -0.64
C TRP A 196 -16.79 -12.26 -1.67
N ALA A 197 -16.37 -11.45 -2.65
CA ALA A 197 -17.29 -10.87 -3.63
C ALA A 197 -17.93 -11.94 -4.54
N MET A 198 -17.18 -12.99 -4.88
CA MET A 198 -17.64 -14.09 -5.73
C MET A 198 -18.84 -14.86 -5.16
N GLU A 199 -19.05 -14.81 -3.84
CA GLU A 199 -20.23 -15.40 -3.21
C GLU A 199 -21.50 -14.55 -3.36
N LEU A 200 -21.35 -13.27 -3.69
CA LEU A 200 -22.40 -12.27 -3.56
C LEU A 200 -22.81 -11.61 -4.89
N VAL A 201 -22.06 -11.81 -5.96
CA VAL A 201 -22.33 -11.20 -7.28
C VAL A 201 -22.52 -12.24 -8.38
N PRO A 202 -23.30 -11.92 -9.44
CA PRO A 202 -23.46 -12.80 -10.60
C PRO A 202 -22.19 -12.90 -11.46
N GLU A 203 -21.29 -11.90 -11.45
CA GLU A 203 -20.05 -11.84 -12.25
C GLU A 203 -18.92 -12.77 -11.73
N LYS A 204 -19.28 -13.98 -11.28
CA LYS A 204 -18.35 -14.93 -10.65
C LYS A 204 -17.20 -15.34 -11.58
N GLU A 205 -17.48 -15.49 -12.88
CA GLU A 205 -16.44 -15.85 -13.85
C GLU A 205 -15.41 -14.74 -14.05
N LEU A 206 -15.84 -13.48 -14.01
CA LEU A 206 -14.95 -12.31 -14.13
C LEU A 206 -13.97 -12.28 -12.94
N ILE A 207 -14.51 -12.42 -11.71
CA ILE A 207 -13.70 -12.45 -10.49
C ILE A 207 -12.78 -13.67 -10.48
N ARG A 208 -13.28 -14.86 -10.88
CA ARG A 208 -12.47 -16.07 -10.96
C ARG A 208 -11.32 -15.95 -11.94
N ALA A 209 -11.56 -15.37 -13.13
CA ALA A 209 -10.50 -15.12 -14.09
C ALA A 209 -9.45 -14.14 -13.54
N ALA A 210 -9.89 -13.06 -12.88
CA ALA A 210 -8.98 -12.11 -12.22
C ALA A 210 -8.14 -12.77 -11.12
N LEU A 211 -8.74 -13.59 -10.25
CA LEU A 211 -8.02 -14.35 -9.22
C LEU A 211 -6.98 -15.30 -9.84
N ARG A 212 -7.33 -16.02 -10.90
CA ARG A 212 -6.38 -16.91 -11.59
C ARG A 212 -5.18 -16.13 -12.15
N ARG A 213 -5.42 -14.99 -12.78
CA ARG A 213 -4.36 -14.10 -13.29
C ARG A 213 -3.50 -13.55 -12.15
N GLN A 214 -4.09 -13.20 -11.01
CA GLN A 214 -3.37 -12.78 -9.80
C GLN A 214 -2.42 -13.87 -9.29
N PHE A 215 -2.78 -15.15 -9.41
CA PHE A 215 -1.90 -16.28 -9.08
C PHE A 215 -0.94 -16.70 -10.21
N GLY A 216 -0.99 -16.03 -11.36
CA GLY A 216 -0.15 -16.37 -12.52
C GLY A 216 -0.62 -17.65 -13.23
N LEU A 217 -1.87 -18.04 -13.02
CA LEU A 217 -2.48 -19.20 -13.65
C LEU A 217 -3.13 -18.82 -14.98
N PRO A 218 -3.17 -19.74 -15.96
CA PRO A 218 -3.89 -19.51 -17.21
C PRO A 218 -5.37 -19.18 -16.94
N ALA A 219 -5.88 -18.14 -17.58
CA ALA A 219 -7.27 -17.69 -17.43
C ALA A 219 -7.76 -17.09 -18.75
N ALA A 220 -9.08 -16.98 -18.90
CA ALA A 220 -9.68 -16.22 -19.99
C ALA A 220 -9.21 -14.76 -19.97
N GLU A 221 -9.24 -14.12 -21.13
CA GLU A 221 -9.09 -12.67 -21.20
C GLU A 221 -10.23 -11.99 -20.45
N LEU A 222 -9.90 -10.89 -19.79
CA LEU A 222 -10.85 -10.05 -19.10
C LEU A 222 -11.30 -8.98 -20.08
N ASP A 223 -12.56 -9.04 -20.49
CA ASP A 223 -13.17 -8.05 -21.38
C ASP A 223 -13.11 -6.63 -20.74
N PRO A 224 -12.48 -5.64 -21.39
CA PRO A 224 -12.34 -4.30 -20.82
C PRO A 224 -13.67 -3.62 -20.49
N GLU A 225 -14.73 -3.87 -21.27
CA GLU A 225 -16.05 -3.28 -21.02
C GLU A 225 -16.69 -3.89 -19.77
N ALA A 226 -16.66 -5.22 -19.63
CA ALA A 226 -17.11 -5.91 -18.43
C ALA A 226 -16.33 -5.49 -17.17
N VAL A 227 -15.00 -5.30 -17.27
CA VAL A 227 -14.16 -4.83 -16.17
C VAL A 227 -14.56 -3.43 -15.73
N ARG A 228 -14.75 -2.50 -16.68
CA ARG A 228 -15.18 -1.13 -16.40
C ARG A 228 -16.57 -1.11 -15.77
N GLY A 229 -17.53 -1.82 -16.37
CA GLY A 229 -18.89 -1.92 -15.84
C GLY A 229 -18.93 -2.51 -14.42
N PHE A 230 -18.08 -3.49 -14.12
CA PHE A 230 -17.96 -4.04 -12.76
C PHE A 230 -17.39 -3.01 -11.78
N ALA A 231 -16.32 -2.28 -12.16
CA ALA A 231 -15.75 -1.23 -11.34
C ALA A 231 -16.75 -0.09 -11.06
N ASP A 232 -17.47 0.38 -12.08
CA ASP A 232 -18.49 1.43 -11.98
C ASP A 232 -19.66 1.01 -11.09
N SER A 233 -20.09 -0.25 -11.19
CA SER A 233 -21.10 -0.86 -10.32
C SER A 233 -20.64 -0.86 -8.85
N MET A 234 -19.37 -1.21 -8.59
CA MET A 234 -18.84 -1.16 -7.22
C MET A 234 -18.73 0.28 -6.72
N ILE A 235 -18.23 1.21 -7.52
CA ILE A 235 -18.16 2.65 -7.16
C ILE A 235 -19.54 3.18 -6.77
N SER A 236 -20.59 2.84 -7.54
CA SER A 236 -21.96 3.26 -7.27
C SER A 236 -22.52 2.74 -5.94
N ARG A 237 -21.98 1.62 -5.41
CA ARG A 237 -22.34 1.07 -4.09
C ARG A 237 -21.58 1.73 -2.94
N MET A 238 -20.60 2.59 -3.23
CA MET A 238 -19.80 3.31 -2.22
C MET A 238 -20.24 4.77 -2.05
N ALA A 239 -21.12 5.25 -2.93
CA ALA A 239 -21.69 6.59 -2.94
C ALA A 239 -22.85 6.73 -1.94
#